data_AF-A0A2M7E4Q5-F1
#
_entry.id   AF-A0A2M7E4Q5-F1
#
_cell.length_a   1.000
_cell.length_b   1.000
_cell.length_c   1.000
_cell.angle_alpha   90.00
_cell.angle_beta   90.00
_cell.angle_gamma   90.00
#
_symmetry.space_group_name_H-M   'P 1'
#
loop_
_entity.id
_entity.type
_entity.pdbx_description
1 polymer ?
#
loop_
_entity_poly.entity_id
_entity_poly.type
_entity_poly.pdbx_seq_one_letter_code
_entity_poly.pdbx_strand_id
1 'polypeptide(L)'
;VQKTSYTQAAWESMLRTQIDNKWPMIYSGLGADGGHAWNCDGYNATEFHMNWGWGGYANGFFSVAGAITAGGSTFDKSFGLVKNIYPSANYPTWCTPTAKII
;
A
#
# COMPACT_ATOMS: atom_id res chain seq x y z
N VAL A 1 -4.39 0.23 11.06
CA VAL A 1 -5.41 -0.84 11.13
C VAL A 1 -4.74 -2.18 10.81
N GLN A 2 -5.23 -3.28 11.37
CA GLN A 2 -4.68 -4.62 11.14
C GLN A 2 -5.53 -5.40 10.14
N LYS A 3 -4.91 -6.15 9.23
CA LYS A 3 -5.58 -6.97 8.23
C LYS A 3 -6.51 -8.01 8.87
N THR A 4 -6.09 -8.57 10.01
CA THR A 4 -6.85 -9.58 10.76
C THR A 4 -8.20 -9.10 11.27
N SER A 5 -8.45 -7.78 11.31
CA SER A 5 -9.75 -7.21 11.68
C SER A 5 -10.75 -7.14 10.52
N TYR A 6 -10.38 -7.60 9.32
CA TYR A 6 -11.18 -7.50 8.10
C TYR A 6 -11.27 -8.87 7.42
N THR A 7 -12.37 -9.11 6.71
CA THR A 7 -12.41 -10.19 5.72
C THR A 7 -11.48 -9.85 4.56
N GLN A 8 -11.07 -10.86 3.77
CA GLN A 8 -10.22 -10.63 2.60
C GLN A 8 -10.84 -9.59 1.65
N ALA A 9 -12.12 -9.74 1.29
CA ALA A 9 -12.82 -8.83 0.40
C ALA A 9 -12.93 -7.40 0.99
N ALA A 10 -13.21 -7.27 2.30
CA ALA A 10 -13.27 -5.95 2.94
C ALA A 10 -11.90 -5.27 2.98
N TRP A 11 -10.82 -6.04 3.18
CA TRP A 11 -9.45 -5.53 3.13
C TRP A 11 -9.10 -5.01 1.75
N GLU A 12 -9.32 -5.81 0.71
CA GLU A 12 -9.06 -5.42 -0.69
C GLU A 12 -9.92 -4.22 -1.12
N SER A 13 -11.21 -4.21 -0.76
CA SER A 13 -12.10 -3.08 -1.04
C SER A 13 -11.62 -1.79 -0.38
N MET A 14 -11.09 -1.88 0.84
CA MET A 14 -10.54 -0.72 1.56
C MET A 14 -9.26 -0.20 0.90
N LEU A 15 -8.35 -1.09 0.49
CA LEU A 15 -7.15 -0.71 -0.25
C LEU A 15 -7.49 -0.01 -1.56
N ARG A 16 -8.40 -0.59 -2.37
CA ARG A 16 -8.85 0.01 -3.63
C ARG A 16 -9.45 1.39 -3.42
N THR A 17 -10.33 1.54 -2.41
CA THR A 17 -10.93 2.83 -2.07
C THR A 17 -9.89 3.90 -1.74
N GLN A 18 -8.82 3.56 -1.03
CA GLN A 18 -7.73 4.52 -0.75
C GLN A 18 -7.01 4.94 -2.03
N ILE A 19 -6.65 3.98 -2.89
CA ILE A 19 -5.95 4.26 -4.16
C ILE A 19 -6.83 5.04 -5.15
N ASP A 20 -8.14 4.76 -5.21
CA ASP A 20 -9.09 5.49 -6.05
C ASP A 20 -9.16 6.98 -5.65
N ASN A 21 -9.08 7.26 -4.34
CA ASN A 21 -8.97 8.61 -3.80
C ASN A 21 -7.56 9.24 -3.94
N LYS A 22 -6.62 8.55 -4.59
CA LYS A 22 -5.21 8.96 -4.74
C LYS A 22 -4.49 9.08 -3.40
N TRP A 23 -4.80 8.19 -2.46
CA TRP A 23 -4.16 8.11 -1.15
C TRP A 23 -3.31 6.84 -1.04
N PRO A 24 -2.02 6.88 -1.43
CA PRO A 24 -1.09 5.80 -1.11
C PRO A 24 -1.04 5.52 0.38
N MET A 25 -0.82 4.27 0.73
CA MET A 25 -0.82 3.81 2.12
C MET A 25 0.55 3.29 2.52
N ILE A 26 0.93 3.52 3.77
CA ILE A 26 2.03 2.77 4.39
C ILE A 26 1.46 1.41 4.78
N TYR A 27 2.00 0.35 4.18
CA TYR A 27 1.67 -1.04 4.45
C TYR A 27 2.84 -1.70 5.19
N SER A 28 2.57 -2.64 6.08
CA SER A 28 3.60 -3.34 6.83
C SER A 28 3.27 -4.82 7.00
N GLY A 29 4.29 -5.63 7.25
CA GLY A 29 4.17 -7.05 7.54
C GLY A 29 5.40 -7.57 8.28
N LEU A 30 5.24 -8.73 8.91
CA LEU A 30 6.31 -9.48 9.55
C LEU A 30 6.59 -10.77 8.77
N GLY A 31 7.85 -11.18 8.77
CA GLY A 31 8.34 -12.42 8.20
C GLY A 31 9.19 -13.21 9.20
N ALA A 32 9.98 -14.16 8.70
CA ALA A 32 10.96 -14.88 9.50
C ALA A 32 12.15 -13.97 9.90
N ASP A 33 12.59 -13.10 8.99
CA ASP A 33 13.80 -12.28 9.15
C ASP A 33 13.53 -10.91 9.80
N GLY A 34 12.28 -10.64 10.20
CA GLY A 34 11.89 -9.38 10.85
C GLY A 34 10.66 -8.73 10.24
N GLY A 35 10.46 -7.46 10.56
CA GLY A 35 9.37 -6.64 10.02
C GLY A 35 9.85 -5.65 8.97
N HIS A 36 8.97 -5.32 8.03
CA HIS A 36 9.21 -4.25 7.07
C HIS A 36 7.96 -3.39 6.87
N ALA A 37 8.17 -2.16 6.41
CA ALA A 37 7.11 -1.24 6.00
C ALA A 37 7.43 -0.66 4.62
N TRP A 38 6.42 -0.54 3.79
CA TRP A 38 6.52 -0.14 2.38
C TRP A 38 5.27 0.63 1.95
N ASN A 39 5.27 1.14 0.71
CA ASN A 39 4.12 1.86 0.17
C ASN A 39 3.25 0.93 -0.69
N CYS A 40 1.94 0.98 -0.50
CA CYS A 40 0.95 0.46 -1.43
C CYS A 40 0.35 1.67 -2.17
N ASP A 41 0.60 1.77 -3.48
CA ASP A 41 0.33 2.99 -4.26
C ASP A 41 -0.42 2.73 -5.59
N GLY A 42 -0.81 1.48 -5.85
CA GLY A 42 -1.57 1.12 -7.05
C GLY A 42 -2.28 -0.22 -6.91
N TYR A 43 -3.11 -0.56 -7.88
CA TYR A 43 -3.69 -1.90 -8.01
C TYR A 43 -3.98 -2.24 -9.48
N ASN A 44 -4.06 -3.54 -9.77
CA ASN A 44 -4.57 -4.09 -11.02
C ASN A 44 -5.87 -4.89 -10.75
N ALA A 45 -6.31 -5.72 -11.69
CA ALA A 45 -7.54 -6.52 -11.52
C ALA A 45 -7.58 -7.31 -10.20
N THR A 46 -6.45 -7.90 -9.77
CA THR A 46 -6.39 -8.87 -8.65
C THR A 46 -5.35 -8.55 -7.60
N GLU A 47 -4.43 -7.62 -7.85
CA GLU A 47 -3.22 -7.40 -7.05
C GLU A 47 -2.99 -5.92 -6.76
N PHE A 48 -2.07 -5.65 -5.83
CA PHE A 48 -1.73 -4.31 -5.38
C PHE A 48 -0.25 -4.03 -5.66
N HIS A 49 0.04 -2.84 -6.19
CA HIS A 49 1.40 -2.42 -6.44
C HIS A 49 2.06 -2.02 -5.13
N MET A 50 3.23 -2.63 -4.87
CA MET A 50 4.02 -2.39 -3.69
C MET A 50 5.35 -1.76 -4.09
N ASN A 51 5.62 -0.59 -3.51
CA ASN A 51 6.91 0.07 -3.57
C ASN A 51 7.66 -0.16 -2.25
N TRP A 52 8.68 -1.01 -2.30
CA TRP A 52 9.39 -1.53 -1.13
C TRP A 52 10.35 -0.54 -0.47
N GLY A 53 10.58 0.62 -1.10
CA GLY A 53 11.55 1.60 -0.63
C GLY A 53 13.02 1.23 -0.91
N TRP A 54 13.28 0.25 -1.76
CA TRP A 54 14.63 -0.21 -2.13
C TRP A 54 15.11 0.38 -3.45
N GLY A 55 14.87 1.67 -3.68
CA GLY A 55 15.27 2.35 -4.93
C GLY A 55 14.60 1.79 -6.19
N GLY A 56 13.42 1.18 -6.06
CA GLY A 56 12.69 0.53 -7.15
C GLY A 56 12.95 -0.97 -7.31
N TYR A 57 13.97 -1.51 -6.63
CA TYR A 57 14.24 -2.95 -6.65
C TYR A 57 13.05 -3.74 -6.08
N ALA A 58 12.65 -4.78 -6.81
CA ALA A 58 11.55 -5.69 -6.48
C ALA A 58 10.14 -5.05 -6.39
N ASN A 59 9.97 -3.80 -6.81
CA ASN A 59 8.64 -3.22 -6.94
C ASN A 59 7.80 -4.03 -7.94
N GLY A 60 6.51 -4.14 -7.68
CA GLY A 60 5.63 -4.97 -8.50
C GLY A 60 4.26 -5.13 -7.90
N PHE A 61 3.46 -5.98 -8.54
CA PHE A 61 2.10 -6.31 -8.12
C PHE A 61 2.12 -7.59 -7.29
N PHE A 62 1.45 -7.55 -6.15
CA PHE A 62 1.38 -8.67 -5.21
C PHE A 62 -0.05 -8.90 -4.73
N SER A 63 -0.43 -10.16 -4.59
CA SER A 63 -1.65 -10.54 -3.88
C SER A 63 -1.53 -10.24 -2.40
N VAL A 64 -2.59 -9.68 -1.81
CA VAL A 64 -2.69 -9.47 -0.35
C VAL A 64 -3.50 -10.56 0.34
N ALA A 65 -3.75 -11.69 -0.32
CA ALA A 65 -4.50 -12.83 0.24
C ALA A 65 -3.63 -13.80 1.06
N GLY A 66 -2.31 -13.72 0.92
CA GLY A 66 -1.37 -14.62 1.59
C GLY A 66 -0.03 -13.96 1.86
N ALA A 67 1.03 -14.77 1.88
CA ALA A 67 2.39 -14.30 2.02
C ALA A 67 2.80 -13.44 0.81
N ILE A 68 3.64 -12.44 1.08
CA ILE A 68 4.18 -11.53 0.07
C ILE A 68 5.71 -11.68 0.09
N THR A 69 6.27 -12.10 -1.04
CA THR A 69 7.72 -12.30 -1.21
C THR A 69 8.28 -11.31 -2.21
N ALA A 70 9.26 -10.51 -1.80
CA ALA A 70 9.93 -9.55 -2.67
C ALA A 70 11.41 -9.46 -2.32
N GLY A 71 12.28 -9.41 -3.33
CA GLY A 71 13.73 -9.24 -3.14
C GLY A 71 14.39 -10.32 -2.29
N GLY A 72 13.78 -11.51 -2.17
CA GLY A 72 14.26 -12.60 -1.32
C GLY A 72 13.70 -12.61 0.10
N SER A 73 13.00 -11.55 0.54
CA SER A 73 12.31 -11.51 1.83
C SER A 73 10.86 -11.95 1.69
N THR A 74 10.34 -12.69 2.67
CA THR A 74 8.93 -13.12 2.73
C THR A 74 8.26 -12.59 3.99
N PHE A 75 7.13 -11.92 3.82
CA PHE A 75 6.26 -11.45 4.89
C PHE A 75 4.96 -12.24 4.85
N ASP A 76 4.55 -12.83 5.98
CA ASP A 76 3.44 -13.79 6.02
C ASP A 76 2.46 -13.55 7.17
N LYS A 77 2.74 -12.60 8.06
CA LYS A 77 1.93 -12.35 9.26
C LYS A 77 1.90 -10.89 9.66
N SER A 78 0.96 -10.58 10.54
CA SER A 78 0.79 -9.26 11.17
C SER A 78 0.72 -8.12 10.16
N PHE A 79 0.05 -8.35 9.02
CA PHE A 79 -0.14 -7.32 8.02
C PHE A 79 -1.00 -6.18 8.55
N GLY A 80 -0.51 -4.96 8.40
CA GLY A 80 -1.20 -3.75 8.81
C GLY A 80 -0.97 -2.62 7.83
N LEU A 81 -1.75 -1.55 7.99
CA LEU A 81 -1.52 -0.31 7.25
C LEU A 81 -1.98 0.92 8.00
N VAL A 82 -1.49 2.07 7.56
CA VAL A 82 -2.01 3.39 7.93
C VAL A 82 -2.83 3.91 6.74
N LYS A 83 -4.12 4.17 6.98
CA LYS A 83 -5.07 4.67 5.98
C LYS A 83 -5.42 6.12 6.26
N ASN A 84 -6.08 6.76 5.29
CA ASN A 84 -6.53 8.13 5.36
C ASN A 84 -5.36 9.12 5.52
N ILE A 85 -4.23 8.84 4.85
CA ILE A 85 -3.09 9.75 4.76
C ILE A 85 -3.37 10.72 3.62
N TYR A 86 -4.04 11.81 3.95
CA TYR A 86 -4.28 12.92 3.06
C TYR A 86 -4.43 14.19 3.90
N PRO A 87 -4.06 15.35 3.37
CA PRO A 87 -4.20 16.58 4.11
C PRO A 87 -5.67 16.96 4.31
N SER A 88 -5.96 17.71 5.38
CA SER A 88 -7.24 18.38 5.51
C SER A 88 -7.31 19.59 4.57
N ALA A 89 -8.42 19.72 3.82
CA ALA A 89 -8.71 20.84 2.92
C ALA A 89 -7.71 21.05 1.76
N ASN A 90 -7.60 22.28 1.25
CA ASN A 90 -6.90 22.69 0.03
C ASN A 90 -5.35 22.69 0.18
N TYR A 91 -4.76 21.64 0.74
CA TYR A 91 -3.32 21.53 0.85
C TYR A 91 -2.71 20.80 -0.37
N PRO A 92 -1.57 21.26 -0.90
CA PRO A 92 -0.86 22.47 -0.49
C PRO A 92 -1.61 23.73 -0.90
N THR A 93 -1.66 24.73 -0.02
CA THR A 93 -2.45 25.97 -0.15
C THR A 93 -2.13 26.80 -1.39
N TRP A 94 -1.02 26.50 -2.04
CA TRP A 94 -0.50 27.18 -3.23
C TRP A 94 -0.39 26.26 -4.45
N CYS A 95 -0.97 25.07 -4.38
CA CYS A 95 -1.00 24.13 -5.49
C CYS A 95 -2.31 24.33 -6.28
N THR A 96 -2.19 24.84 -7.51
CA THR A 96 -3.29 24.79 -8.47
C THR A 96 -3.51 23.34 -8.92
N PRO A 97 -4.76 22.85 -9.03
CA PRO A 97 -5.08 21.46 -9.37
C PRO A 97 -4.73 21.06 -10.82
N THR A 98 -3.98 21.89 -11.54
CA THR A 98 -3.43 21.53 -12.84
C THR A 98 -2.32 20.51 -12.62
N ALA A 99 -2.63 19.23 -12.88
CA ALA A 99 -1.62 18.19 -12.95
C ALA A 99 -0.53 18.64 -13.94
N LYS A 100 0.73 18.70 -13.49
CA LYS A 100 1.84 18.74 -14.43
C LYS A 100 1.84 17.40 -15.16
N ILE A 101 1.38 17.39 -16.40
CA ILE A 101 1.70 16.33 -17.34
C ILE A 101 3.20 16.48 -17.59
N ILE A 102 3.98 15.56 -17.02
CA ILE A 102 5.41 15.42 -17.30
C ILE A 102 5.57 14.39 -18.41
#